data_AF-A0A3N6NQ71-F1
#
_entry.id   AF-A0A3N6NQ71-F1
#
_cell.length_a   1.000
_cell.length_b   1.000
_cell.length_c   1.000
_cell.angle_alpha   90.00
_cell.angle_beta   90.00
_cell.angle_gamma   90.00
#
_symmetry.space_group_name_H-M   'P 1'
#
loop_
_entity.id
_entity.type
_entity.pdbx_description
1 polymer ?
#
loop_
_entity_poly.entity_id
_entity_poly.type
_entity_poly.pdbx_seq_one_letter_code
_entity_poly.pdbx_strand_id
1 'polypeptide(L)'
;MFSRRGFLGSAALAGASAISGRVQAASIPEAPTMDKVVMQPPLHPISGPDYRPVVTLNGWSLPFRMNGDWKEFHLVAEPVVREFAEGMKVNLWGYNGQSPGPTIEAVEGDKLRIFVTNRLPEYTTVHWHGMIIPSGMDGVGGLTQPHIQPGKTFVYEFEMKKSGTFMYHPHSDEMVQMAMGMMGMVVVHPRDQSFRPVDRDFVFVMSTYRVDPGTYLPHVNEMTDFNMWTWNARVFPGIDSLPVRLGDKVRVRIGNLSMTNHPIHLHGHSFAVTCTDGGWIPESAQIPETTTDVPVGAVRVFDVLADNPGDWAFHCHKSHHTMNAMGHDVRNLIGVSRKDLAKAVGKLAPDGMAMGSTGMAMGNMEMPAPDNTLPMMTGTGQFGPIEMGGMFTVMKIREDLARDDYRDPGPYKFPRGTVAYEVAAPAIEPARQKPGAPMKNMKM
;
A
#
# COMPACT_ATOMS: atom_id res chain seq x y z
N MET A 1 53.62 -58.48 -31.70
CA MET A 1 53.78 -58.85 -30.27
C MET A 1 55.06 -58.21 -29.74
N PHE A 2 54.95 -57.10 -29.00
CA PHE A 2 56.04 -56.58 -28.19
C PHE A 2 55.45 -56.05 -26.89
N SER A 3 55.57 -56.88 -25.85
CA SER A 3 55.34 -56.55 -24.45
C SER A 3 56.65 -56.02 -23.87
N ARG A 4 56.60 -54.90 -23.14
CA ARG A 4 57.67 -54.48 -22.22
C ARG A 4 57.07 -53.83 -20.97
N ARG A 5 57.23 -54.58 -19.87
CA ARG A 5 57.62 -54.17 -18.50
C ARG A 5 56.83 -53.03 -17.84
N GLY A 6 56.12 -53.41 -16.77
CA GLY A 6 55.47 -52.49 -15.85
C GLY A 6 56.39 -51.78 -14.86
N PHE A 7 55.77 -50.94 -14.06
CA PHE A 7 56.18 -50.59 -12.72
C PHE A 7 54.93 -50.13 -11.95
N LEU A 8 54.56 -50.87 -10.90
CA LEU A 8 53.68 -50.40 -9.84
C LEU A 8 54.49 -49.41 -8.99
N GLY A 9 53.92 -48.24 -8.72
CA GLY A 9 54.51 -47.24 -7.83
C GLY A 9 53.45 -46.26 -7.35
N SER A 10 52.94 -46.49 -6.15
CA SER A 10 52.10 -45.60 -5.39
C SER A 10 52.83 -44.29 -5.09
N ALA A 11 52.21 -43.14 -5.39
CA ALA A 11 52.59 -41.86 -4.81
C ALA A 11 51.34 -41.00 -4.63
N ALA A 12 50.92 -40.85 -3.38
CA ALA A 12 49.95 -39.86 -2.96
C ALA A 12 50.54 -38.45 -3.16
N LEU A 13 49.78 -37.57 -3.78
CA LEU A 13 49.96 -36.12 -3.66
C LEU A 13 48.59 -35.49 -3.54
N ALA A 14 48.33 -34.99 -2.33
CA ALA A 14 47.20 -34.15 -2.00
C ALA A 14 47.23 -32.89 -2.87
N GLY A 15 46.16 -32.71 -3.66
CA GLY A 15 45.82 -31.45 -4.31
C GLY A 15 44.53 -30.93 -3.70
N ALA A 16 44.66 -30.22 -2.57
CA ALA A 16 43.58 -29.43 -2.00
C ALA A 16 43.28 -28.26 -2.94
N SER A 17 42.21 -28.37 -3.73
CA SER A 17 41.66 -27.23 -4.46
C SER A 17 40.24 -27.52 -4.95
N ALA A 18 39.32 -26.67 -4.52
CA ALA A 18 37.93 -26.53 -4.98
C ALA A 18 36.90 -27.57 -4.49
N ILE A 19 36.76 -27.69 -3.16
CA ILE A 19 35.43 -27.88 -2.56
C ILE A 19 34.97 -26.51 -2.03
N SER A 20 34.78 -25.55 -2.91
CA SER A 20 34.15 -24.26 -2.59
C SER A 20 33.00 -24.06 -3.57
N GLY A 21 31.78 -24.33 -3.10
CA GLY A 21 30.55 -24.04 -3.84
C GLY A 21 29.46 -25.12 -3.80
N ARG A 22 29.72 -26.32 -3.26
CA ARG A 22 28.73 -27.42 -3.26
C ARG A 22 28.31 -27.96 -1.89
N VAL A 23 28.73 -27.34 -0.79
CA VAL A 23 28.35 -27.76 0.59
C VAL A 23 27.54 -26.69 1.35
N GLN A 24 27.25 -25.53 0.75
CA GLN A 24 26.32 -24.54 1.31
C GLN A 24 24.99 -24.46 0.54
N ALA A 25 24.59 -25.54 -0.14
CA ALA A 25 23.18 -25.74 -0.46
C ALA A 25 22.45 -26.18 0.82
N ALA A 26 22.45 -25.31 1.84
CA ALA A 26 21.29 -25.26 2.72
C ALA A 26 20.12 -24.99 1.77
N SER A 27 19.21 -25.97 1.62
CA SER A 27 18.11 -25.90 0.66
C SER A 27 17.44 -24.53 0.74
N ILE A 28 17.31 -23.80 -0.38
CA ILE A 28 16.57 -22.53 -0.42
C ILE A 28 15.22 -22.78 0.29
N PRO A 29 14.81 -21.95 1.27
CA PRO A 29 13.54 -22.16 1.95
C PRO A 29 12.40 -22.20 0.93
N GLU A 30 11.35 -22.96 1.20
CA GLU A 30 10.16 -22.91 0.36
C GLU A 30 9.63 -21.47 0.31
N ALA A 31 9.18 -21.01 -0.86
CA ALA A 31 8.58 -19.69 -1.01
C ALA A 31 7.11 -19.74 -0.62
N PRO A 32 6.71 -19.16 0.52
CA PRO A 32 5.28 -19.04 0.84
C PRO A 32 4.63 -18.10 -0.18
N THR A 33 3.37 -18.35 -0.51
CA THR A 33 2.57 -17.50 -1.42
C THR A 33 1.19 -17.25 -0.80
N MET A 34 0.60 -16.11 -1.12
CA MET A 34 -0.75 -15.75 -0.70
C MET A 34 -1.44 -15.03 -1.85
N ASP A 35 -2.67 -15.40 -2.17
CA ASP A 35 -3.48 -14.77 -3.24
C ASP A 35 -4.65 -13.94 -2.67
N LYS A 36 -4.93 -14.07 -1.37
CA LYS A 36 -6.02 -13.36 -0.70
C LYS A 36 -5.78 -11.86 -0.59
N VAL A 37 -6.79 -11.07 -0.92
CA VAL A 37 -6.74 -9.60 -0.88
C VAL A 37 -7.16 -9.00 0.47
N VAL A 38 -7.43 -9.83 1.47
CA VAL A 38 -7.87 -9.41 2.81
C VAL A 38 -6.69 -9.35 3.78
N MET A 39 -6.76 -8.43 4.73
CA MET A 39 -5.81 -8.25 5.81
C MET A 39 -5.67 -9.55 6.62
N GLN A 40 -4.45 -10.08 6.67
CA GLN A 40 -4.15 -11.25 7.49
C GLN A 40 -3.85 -10.83 8.94
N PRO A 41 -4.19 -11.68 9.93
CA PRO A 41 -3.76 -11.46 11.30
C PRO A 41 -2.23 -11.42 11.39
N PRO A 42 -1.67 -10.71 12.38
CA PRO A 42 -0.22 -10.59 12.50
C PRO A 42 0.43 -11.94 12.83
N LEU A 43 1.64 -12.16 12.33
CA LEU A 43 2.42 -13.35 12.61
C LEU A 43 3.33 -13.11 13.83
N HIS A 44 2.97 -13.68 14.97
CA HIS A 44 3.85 -13.65 16.14
C HIS A 44 5.10 -14.51 15.91
N PRO A 45 6.29 -14.02 16.30
CA PRO A 45 7.52 -14.79 16.15
C PRO A 45 7.45 -16.07 16.99
N ILE A 46 7.60 -17.22 16.33
CA ILE A 46 7.70 -18.54 17.00
C ILE A 46 9.13 -18.88 17.42
N SER A 47 10.10 -18.08 16.97
CA SER A 47 11.54 -18.22 17.25
C SER A 47 12.25 -16.88 17.02
N GLY A 48 13.45 -16.73 17.59
CA GLY A 48 14.20 -15.47 17.57
C GLY A 48 13.73 -14.49 18.66
N PRO A 49 14.16 -13.21 18.58
CA PRO A 49 13.71 -12.20 19.52
C PRO A 49 12.21 -11.94 19.36
N ASP A 50 11.52 -11.72 20.47
CA ASP A 50 10.10 -11.39 20.49
C ASP A 50 9.87 -9.90 20.16
N TYR A 51 8.70 -9.57 19.61
CA TYR A 51 8.29 -8.22 19.22
C TYR A 51 6.77 -8.14 19.03
N ARG A 52 6.21 -6.92 19.00
CA ARG A 52 4.81 -6.70 18.62
C ARG A 52 4.71 -6.70 17.08
N PRO A 53 4.18 -7.75 16.44
CA PRO A 53 4.13 -7.83 14.99
C PRO A 53 3.21 -6.76 14.40
N VAL A 54 3.51 -6.37 13.16
CA VAL A 54 2.70 -5.43 12.39
C VAL A 54 1.58 -6.14 11.63
N VAL A 55 0.48 -5.44 11.38
CA VAL A 55 -0.59 -5.86 10.50
C VAL A 55 -0.50 -5.09 9.19
N THR A 56 -0.34 -5.83 8.09
CA THR A 56 -0.29 -5.23 6.75
C THR A 56 -1.69 -5.14 6.17
N LEU A 57 -2.15 -3.92 5.89
CA LEU A 57 -3.51 -3.70 5.40
C LEU A 57 -3.74 -4.42 4.07
N ASN A 58 -4.80 -5.22 3.92
CA ASN A 58 -5.03 -6.04 2.71
C ASN A 58 -3.82 -6.89 2.28
N GLY A 59 -2.96 -7.28 3.21
CA GLY A 59 -1.72 -8.00 2.95
C GLY A 59 -1.32 -8.91 4.12
N TRP A 60 -0.04 -9.27 4.16
CA TRP A 60 0.50 -10.25 5.11
C TRP A 60 2.00 -10.05 5.34
N SER A 61 2.52 -10.60 6.44
CA SER A 61 3.96 -10.63 6.72
C SER A 61 4.60 -11.90 6.16
N LEU A 62 5.78 -11.79 5.56
CA LEU A 62 6.51 -12.90 4.96
C LEU A 62 7.06 -13.82 6.08
N PRO A 63 6.68 -15.11 6.10
CA PRO A 63 7.26 -16.08 7.01
C PRO A 63 8.76 -16.26 6.79
N PHE A 64 9.46 -16.58 7.87
CA PHE A 64 10.89 -16.85 7.85
C PHE A 64 11.20 -18.20 8.49
N ARG A 65 12.41 -18.70 8.23
CA ARG A 65 13.02 -19.75 9.05
C ARG A 65 14.34 -19.25 9.64
N MET A 66 14.70 -19.78 10.81
CA MET A 66 16.04 -19.55 11.36
C MET A 66 17.03 -20.59 10.83
N ASN A 67 18.23 -20.15 10.44
CA ASN A 67 19.35 -21.00 10.04
C ASN A 67 20.65 -20.50 10.69
N GLY A 68 20.95 -21.02 11.88
CA GLY A 68 21.95 -20.42 12.77
C GLY A 68 21.52 -19.00 13.16
N ASP A 69 22.43 -18.04 13.01
CA ASP A 69 22.16 -16.62 13.28
C ASP A 69 21.33 -15.93 12.18
N TRP A 70 21.08 -16.60 11.05
CA TRP A 70 20.39 -16.00 9.91
C TRP A 70 18.89 -16.20 9.99
N LYS A 71 18.16 -15.09 9.85
CA LYS A 71 16.74 -15.05 9.58
C LYS A 71 16.54 -15.12 8.06
N GLU A 72 16.10 -16.27 7.58
CA GLU A 72 16.01 -16.57 6.15
C GLU A 72 14.60 -16.36 5.60
N PHE A 73 14.51 -15.63 4.49
CA PHE A 73 13.29 -15.36 3.74
C PHE A 73 13.43 -15.83 2.29
N HIS A 74 12.31 -16.15 1.64
CA HIS A 74 12.28 -16.39 0.20
C HIS A 74 11.22 -15.51 -0.47
N LEU A 75 11.70 -14.54 -1.22
CA LEU A 75 10.91 -13.61 -2.02
C LEU A 75 10.90 -14.07 -3.49
N VAL A 76 9.74 -14.04 -4.14
CA VAL A 76 9.58 -14.48 -5.52
C VAL A 76 8.93 -13.39 -6.33
N ALA A 77 9.66 -12.77 -7.24
CA ALA A 77 9.13 -11.80 -8.19
C ALA A 77 8.36 -12.51 -9.29
N GLU A 78 7.06 -12.25 -9.46
CA GLU A 78 6.21 -12.96 -10.43
C GLU A 78 5.02 -12.13 -10.92
N PRO A 79 4.42 -12.45 -12.08
CA PRO A 79 3.14 -11.90 -12.48
C PRO A 79 2.02 -12.30 -11.53
N VAL A 80 1.14 -11.37 -11.19
CA VAL A 80 0.03 -11.54 -10.25
C VAL A 80 -1.23 -10.85 -10.77
N VAL A 81 -2.40 -11.29 -10.29
CA VAL A 81 -3.66 -10.59 -10.51
C VAL A 81 -4.11 -10.00 -9.19
N ARG A 82 -4.33 -8.68 -9.16
CA ARG A 82 -4.79 -7.97 -7.97
C ARG A 82 -6.15 -7.38 -8.23
N GLU A 83 -7.12 -7.70 -7.37
CA GLU A 83 -8.37 -6.97 -7.34
C GLU A 83 -8.16 -5.63 -6.61
N PHE A 84 -8.51 -4.50 -7.23
CA PHE A 84 -8.40 -3.18 -6.60
C PHE A 84 -9.61 -2.93 -5.69
N ALA A 85 -10.80 -3.26 -6.18
CA ALA A 85 -12.07 -3.27 -5.46
C ALA A 85 -12.99 -4.30 -6.15
N GLU A 86 -14.12 -4.63 -5.53
CA GLU A 86 -15.12 -5.51 -6.13
C GLU A 86 -15.44 -5.07 -7.57
N GLY A 87 -15.32 -6.00 -8.51
CA GLY A 87 -15.59 -5.76 -9.93
C GLY A 87 -14.40 -5.22 -10.75
N MET A 88 -13.25 -4.90 -10.15
CA MET A 88 -12.06 -4.45 -10.88
C MET A 88 -10.79 -5.20 -10.50
N LYS A 89 -10.20 -5.89 -11.48
CA LYS A 89 -8.94 -6.62 -11.41
C LYS A 89 -7.89 -6.00 -12.32
N VAL A 90 -6.65 -6.02 -11.87
CA VAL A 90 -5.49 -5.52 -12.60
C VAL A 90 -4.40 -6.59 -12.58
N ASN A 91 -3.87 -6.88 -13.77
CA ASN A 91 -2.70 -7.72 -13.97
C ASN A 91 -1.47 -6.90 -13.64
N LEU A 92 -0.78 -7.30 -12.58
CA LEU A 92 0.37 -6.61 -12.00
C LEU A 92 1.56 -7.56 -11.95
N TRP A 93 2.71 -7.04 -11.58
CA TRP A 93 3.84 -7.82 -11.09
C TRP A 93 4.02 -7.56 -9.60
N GLY A 94 4.40 -8.61 -8.89
CA GLY A 94 4.44 -8.55 -7.44
C GLY A 94 5.43 -9.53 -6.86
N TYR A 95 5.29 -9.78 -5.57
CA TYR A 95 6.08 -10.77 -4.86
C TYR A 95 5.19 -11.76 -4.13
N ASN A 96 5.50 -13.06 -4.24
CA ASN A 96 4.88 -14.13 -3.48
C ASN A 96 3.34 -14.15 -3.60
N GLY A 97 2.83 -14.02 -4.83
CA GLY A 97 1.40 -14.03 -5.15
C GLY A 97 0.65 -12.70 -5.01
N GLN A 98 1.29 -11.61 -4.55
CA GLN A 98 0.61 -10.30 -4.37
C GLN A 98 1.40 -9.11 -4.88
N SER A 99 0.66 -8.04 -5.19
CA SER A 99 1.19 -6.68 -5.34
C SER A 99 0.39 -5.75 -4.40
N PRO A 100 1.06 -4.97 -3.54
CA PRO A 100 2.46 -5.11 -3.12
C PRO A 100 2.77 -6.50 -2.56
N GLY A 101 4.06 -6.82 -2.48
CA GLY A 101 4.56 -8.01 -1.83
C GLY A 101 4.40 -7.98 -0.31
N PRO A 102 4.70 -9.11 0.36
CA PRO A 102 4.53 -9.26 1.80
C PRO A 102 5.48 -8.37 2.60
N THR A 103 5.06 -7.97 3.80
CA THR A 103 5.92 -7.21 4.72
C THR A 103 7.00 -8.12 5.30
N ILE A 104 8.26 -7.69 5.23
CA ILE A 104 9.38 -8.39 5.87
C ILE A 104 9.56 -7.80 7.27
N GLU A 105 9.45 -8.63 8.31
CA GLU A 105 9.65 -8.19 9.70
C GLU A 105 10.97 -8.70 10.26
N ALA A 106 11.74 -7.83 10.90
CA ALA A 106 13.01 -8.12 11.55
C ALA A 106 13.11 -7.41 12.90
N VAL A 107 14.09 -7.78 13.71
CA VAL A 107 14.46 -7.05 14.93
C VAL A 107 15.84 -6.43 14.72
N GLU A 108 16.07 -5.27 15.31
CA GLU A 108 17.39 -4.61 15.30
C GLU A 108 18.49 -5.58 15.76
N GLY A 109 19.54 -5.73 14.95
CA GLY A 109 20.64 -6.68 15.12
C GLY A 109 20.42 -8.07 14.48
N ASP A 110 19.25 -8.34 13.89
CA ASP A 110 19.04 -9.58 13.12
C ASP A 110 19.94 -9.60 11.88
N LYS A 111 20.51 -10.76 11.56
CA LYS A 111 21.15 -11.03 10.27
C LYS A 111 20.11 -11.59 9.31
N LEU A 112 19.82 -10.87 8.23
CA LEU A 112 18.84 -11.28 7.22
C LEU A 112 19.52 -11.93 6.03
N ARG A 113 19.00 -13.08 5.60
CA ARG A 113 19.37 -13.71 4.33
C ARG A 113 18.11 -13.86 3.49
N ILE A 114 18.01 -13.11 2.40
CA ILE A 114 16.82 -13.06 1.57
C ILE A 114 17.15 -13.66 0.20
N PHE A 115 16.55 -14.80 -0.10
CA PHE A 115 16.60 -15.41 -1.42
C PHE A 115 15.55 -14.73 -2.31
N VAL A 116 15.96 -14.22 -3.46
CA VAL A 116 15.07 -13.57 -4.42
C VAL A 116 15.08 -14.37 -5.71
N THR A 117 13.97 -15.04 -6.01
CA THR A 117 13.77 -15.79 -7.26
C THR A 117 13.01 -14.94 -8.26
N ASN A 118 13.54 -14.81 -9.48
CA ASN A 118 12.88 -14.08 -10.56
C ASN A 118 12.06 -15.04 -11.45
N ARG A 119 10.73 -14.87 -11.47
CA ARG A 119 9.80 -15.54 -12.39
C ARG A 119 9.14 -14.57 -13.38
N LEU A 120 9.61 -13.34 -13.46
CA LEU A 120 9.18 -12.36 -14.46
C LEU A 120 9.70 -12.76 -15.86
N PRO A 121 9.09 -12.21 -16.93
CA PRO A 121 9.59 -12.40 -18.30
C PRO A 121 10.89 -11.64 -18.58
N GLU A 122 11.33 -10.76 -17.67
CA GLU A 122 12.53 -9.92 -17.81
C GLU A 122 13.42 -9.97 -16.56
N TYR A 123 14.59 -9.34 -16.65
CA TYR A 123 15.53 -9.28 -15.53
C TYR A 123 15.02 -8.36 -14.41
N THR A 124 15.39 -8.64 -13.16
CA THR A 124 14.98 -7.80 -12.02
C THR A 124 16.10 -7.65 -10.99
N THR A 125 15.90 -6.81 -9.98
CA THR A 125 16.68 -6.75 -8.74
C THR A 125 15.75 -6.36 -7.59
N VAL A 126 16.25 -6.30 -6.36
CA VAL A 126 15.49 -5.75 -5.22
C VAL A 126 16.40 -4.79 -4.46
N HIS A 127 16.03 -3.51 -4.46
CA HIS A 127 16.63 -2.47 -3.64
C HIS A 127 15.93 -2.37 -2.28
N TRP A 128 16.72 -2.13 -1.23
CA TRP A 128 16.30 -2.10 0.16
C TRP A 128 16.24 -0.66 0.67
N HIS A 129 15.18 0.03 0.26
CA HIS A 129 15.02 1.48 0.38
C HIS A 129 15.11 1.98 1.83
N GLY A 130 16.11 2.81 2.11
CA GLY A 130 16.33 3.44 3.43
C GLY A 130 17.15 2.60 4.42
N MET A 131 17.54 1.39 4.04
CA MET A 131 18.31 0.48 4.89
C MET A 131 19.82 0.72 4.78
N ILE A 132 20.53 0.67 5.92
CA ILE A 132 21.99 0.85 5.96
C ILE A 132 22.68 -0.51 5.81
N ILE A 133 22.93 -0.91 4.56
CA ILE A 133 23.45 -2.23 4.19
C ILE A 133 24.77 -2.13 3.42
N PRO A 134 25.53 -3.23 3.26
CA PRO A 134 26.73 -3.24 2.41
C PRO A 134 26.37 -2.85 0.97
N SER A 135 27.20 -2.02 0.33
CA SER A 135 26.91 -1.50 -1.02
C SER A 135 26.65 -2.61 -2.04
N GLY A 136 27.38 -3.74 -2.01
CA GLY A 136 27.16 -4.86 -2.92
C GLY A 136 25.85 -5.63 -2.72
N MET A 137 25.07 -5.31 -1.68
CA MET A 137 23.75 -5.89 -1.39
C MET A 137 22.60 -4.90 -1.67
N ASP A 138 22.92 -3.73 -2.25
CA ASP A 138 21.98 -2.63 -2.38
C ASP A 138 20.92 -2.81 -3.47
N GLY A 139 21.09 -3.75 -4.42
CA GLY A 139 20.02 -4.06 -5.37
C GLY A 139 19.98 -3.22 -6.65
N VAL A 140 20.97 -2.36 -6.90
CA VAL A 140 21.00 -1.50 -8.09
C VAL A 140 21.70 -2.24 -9.23
N GLY A 141 20.90 -2.70 -10.20
CA GLY A 141 21.39 -3.47 -11.34
C GLY A 141 22.37 -2.66 -12.19
N GLY A 142 23.54 -3.25 -12.49
CA GLY A 142 24.62 -2.61 -13.25
C GLY A 142 25.53 -1.69 -12.43
N LEU A 143 25.12 -1.28 -11.22
CA LEU A 143 25.94 -0.44 -10.32
C LEU A 143 26.52 -1.26 -9.17
N THR A 144 25.65 -1.86 -8.35
CA THR A 144 26.05 -2.58 -7.13
C THR A 144 26.01 -4.10 -7.29
N GLN A 145 25.27 -4.60 -8.29
CA GLN A 145 25.20 -6.01 -8.63
C GLN A 145 24.81 -6.26 -10.11
N PRO A 146 24.99 -7.48 -10.63
CA PRO A 146 24.33 -7.92 -11.86
C PRO A 146 22.80 -8.04 -11.68
N HIS A 147 22.06 -7.90 -12.77
CA HIS A 147 20.62 -8.17 -12.78
C HIS A 147 20.32 -9.67 -12.56
N ILE A 148 19.24 -9.97 -11.83
CA ILE A 148 18.70 -11.31 -11.65
C ILE A 148 17.95 -11.71 -12.92
N GLN A 149 18.56 -12.56 -13.76
CA GLN A 149 17.94 -13.04 -14.99
C GLN A 149 16.68 -13.91 -14.71
N PRO A 150 15.73 -14.01 -15.66
CA PRO A 150 14.58 -14.90 -15.53
C PRO A 150 14.97 -16.33 -15.12
N GLY A 151 14.23 -16.89 -14.16
CA GLY A 151 14.46 -18.22 -13.59
C GLY A 151 15.69 -18.34 -12.68
N LYS A 152 16.39 -17.24 -12.37
CA LYS A 152 17.53 -17.24 -11.45
C LYS A 152 17.12 -16.76 -10.06
N THR A 153 17.91 -17.21 -9.08
CA THR A 153 17.78 -16.82 -7.68
C THR A 153 19.06 -16.15 -7.23
N PHE A 154 18.96 -14.97 -6.64
CA PHE A 154 20.07 -14.29 -5.97
C PHE A 154 19.82 -14.29 -4.46
N VAL A 155 20.87 -14.04 -3.69
CA VAL A 155 20.79 -13.94 -2.22
C VAL A 155 21.30 -12.58 -1.78
N TYR A 156 20.57 -11.95 -0.86
CA TYR A 156 20.95 -10.71 -0.19
C TYR A 156 21.23 -11.02 1.28
N GLU A 157 22.38 -10.61 1.78
CA GLU A 157 22.83 -10.90 3.15
C GLU A 157 23.34 -9.65 3.85
N PHE A 158 22.69 -9.26 4.94
CA PHE A 158 23.08 -8.09 5.73
C PHE A 158 22.53 -8.13 7.16
N GLU A 159 23.05 -7.26 8.02
CA GLU A 159 22.61 -7.11 9.41
C GLU A 159 21.76 -5.84 9.57
N MET A 160 20.68 -5.93 10.35
CA MET A 160 19.78 -4.81 10.62
C MET A 160 20.36 -3.87 11.69
N LYS A 161 21.09 -2.84 11.26
CA LYS A 161 21.79 -1.92 12.17
C LYS A 161 20.90 -1.03 13.03
N LYS A 162 19.66 -0.76 12.61
CA LYS A 162 18.72 0.13 13.31
C LYS A 162 17.28 -0.34 13.14
N SER A 163 16.46 -0.15 14.16
CA SER A 163 15.01 -0.23 14.05
C SER A 163 14.43 0.92 13.23
N GLY A 164 13.28 0.67 12.59
CA GLY A 164 12.64 1.64 11.68
C GLY A 164 11.61 1.01 10.76
N THR A 165 11.20 1.79 9.77
CA THR A 165 10.28 1.37 8.70
C THR A 165 10.87 1.76 7.37
N PHE A 166 10.92 0.79 6.48
CA PHE A 166 11.61 0.86 5.20
C PHE A 166 10.72 0.23 4.13
N MET A 167 11.17 0.33 2.88
CA MET A 167 10.49 -0.25 1.73
C MET A 167 11.47 -1.15 0.98
N TYR A 168 10.96 -2.01 0.12
CA TYR A 168 11.77 -2.68 -0.90
C TYR A 168 11.04 -2.60 -2.25
N HIS A 169 11.81 -2.47 -3.31
CA HIS A 169 11.28 -2.34 -4.67
C HIS A 169 12.37 -2.67 -5.70
N PRO A 170 12.03 -2.98 -6.95
CA PRO A 170 13.05 -3.26 -7.96
C PRO A 170 13.84 -2.00 -8.31
N HIS A 171 15.07 -2.23 -8.78
CA HIS A 171 15.93 -1.20 -9.36
C HIS A 171 16.53 -1.69 -10.68
N SER A 172 15.68 -2.40 -11.42
CA SER A 172 15.85 -2.92 -12.79
C SER A 172 14.55 -2.61 -13.53
N ASP A 173 14.65 -2.10 -14.75
CA ASP A 173 13.51 -1.57 -15.52
C ASP A 173 12.46 -0.88 -14.63
N GLU A 174 12.93 0.11 -13.87
CA GLU A 174 12.15 0.70 -12.78
C GLU A 174 10.82 1.27 -13.29
N MET A 175 10.82 1.86 -14.50
CA MET A 175 9.61 2.35 -15.16
C MET A 175 8.54 1.25 -15.24
N VAL A 176 8.87 0.09 -15.83
CA VAL A 176 7.89 -0.98 -16.02
C VAL A 176 7.56 -1.64 -14.69
N GLN A 177 8.57 -2.05 -13.91
CA GLN A 177 8.36 -2.88 -12.74
C GLN A 177 7.64 -2.12 -11.61
N MET A 178 7.94 -0.83 -11.41
CA MET A 178 7.22 0.01 -10.44
C MET A 178 5.78 0.28 -10.89
N ALA A 179 5.57 0.62 -12.17
CA ALA A 179 4.22 0.86 -12.70
C ALA A 179 3.36 -0.41 -12.69
N MET A 180 3.98 -1.58 -12.80
CA MET A 180 3.35 -2.89 -12.61
C MET A 180 3.12 -3.24 -11.13
N GLY A 181 3.51 -2.40 -10.17
CA GLY A 181 3.17 -2.56 -8.76
C GLY A 181 4.17 -3.35 -7.91
N MET A 182 5.40 -3.55 -8.38
CA MET A 182 6.40 -4.28 -7.60
C MET A 182 6.98 -3.43 -6.48
N MET A 183 6.54 -3.69 -5.25
CA MET A 183 7.05 -3.05 -4.04
C MET A 183 6.65 -3.84 -2.80
N GLY A 184 7.17 -3.48 -1.63
CA GLY A 184 6.70 -3.95 -0.34
C GLY A 184 7.36 -3.22 0.81
N MET A 185 7.03 -3.63 2.04
CA MET A 185 7.48 -2.96 3.27
C MET A 185 8.50 -3.83 4.02
N VAL A 186 9.44 -3.18 4.70
CA VAL A 186 10.31 -3.83 5.70
C VAL A 186 10.13 -3.10 7.03
N VAL A 187 9.77 -3.82 8.08
CA VAL A 187 9.62 -3.29 9.43
C VAL A 187 10.69 -3.90 10.32
N VAL A 188 11.49 -3.05 10.95
CA VAL A 188 12.54 -3.47 11.87
C VAL A 188 12.15 -3.00 13.27
N HIS A 189 11.77 -3.95 14.10
CA HIS A 189 11.36 -3.71 15.47
C HIS A 189 12.56 -3.37 16.35
N PRO A 190 12.41 -2.46 17.33
CA PRO A 190 13.44 -2.22 18.35
C PRO A 190 13.78 -3.52 19.09
N ARG A 191 15.07 -3.71 19.39
CA ARG A 191 15.51 -4.85 20.22
C ARG A 191 15.00 -4.73 21.66
N ASP A 192 14.96 -3.51 22.18
CA ASP A 192 14.32 -3.20 23.45
C ASP A 192 12.82 -2.99 23.23
N GLN A 193 11.99 -3.95 23.66
CA GLN A 193 10.53 -3.87 23.51
C GLN A 193 9.90 -2.74 24.33
N SER A 194 10.60 -2.21 25.34
CA SER A 194 10.14 -1.05 26.11
C SER A 194 10.36 0.27 25.37
N PHE A 195 11.10 0.26 24.26
CA PHE A 195 11.31 1.43 23.44
C PHE A 195 10.10 1.69 22.55
N ARG A 196 9.31 2.72 22.91
CA ARG A 196 8.12 3.19 22.18
C ARG A 196 7.08 2.07 21.93
N PRO A 197 6.61 1.41 23.00
CA PRO A 197 5.64 0.32 22.88
C PRO A 197 4.32 0.86 22.34
N VAL A 198 3.61 -0.03 21.66
CA VAL A 198 2.29 0.18 21.07
C VAL A 198 1.47 -1.10 21.23
N ASP A 199 0.16 -0.95 21.34
CA ASP A 199 -0.78 -2.08 21.42
C ASP A 199 -1.14 -2.60 20.03
N ARG A 200 -1.18 -1.73 19.01
CA ARG A 200 -1.42 -2.13 17.62
C ARG A 200 -0.46 -1.43 16.69
N ASP A 201 -0.05 -2.13 15.64
CA ASP A 201 0.86 -1.59 14.63
C ASP A 201 0.31 -1.98 13.26
N PHE A 202 0.05 -0.98 12.41
CA PHE A 202 -0.47 -1.16 11.05
C PHE A 202 0.55 -0.63 10.05
N VAL A 203 0.66 -1.29 8.90
CA VAL A 203 1.52 -0.85 7.81
C VAL A 203 0.84 -0.96 6.45
N PHE A 204 1.08 0.03 5.60
CA PHE A 204 0.73 -0.02 4.19
C PHE A 204 1.66 0.87 3.35
N VAL A 205 1.69 0.59 2.06
CA VAL A 205 2.39 1.40 1.06
C VAL A 205 1.39 1.95 0.06
N MET A 206 1.59 3.21 -0.33
CA MET A 206 0.79 3.90 -1.32
C MET A 206 1.44 3.80 -2.69
N SER A 207 0.60 3.55 -3.70
CA SER A 207 1.00 3.50 -5.10
C SER A 207 -0.08 4.07 -6.00
N THR A 208 0.31 4.45 -7.20
CA THR A 208 -0.57 5.02 -8.23
C THR A 208 -0.46 4.27 -9.54
N TYR A 209 -1.58 4.15 -10.25
CA TYR A 209 -1.67 3.47 -11.54
C TYR A 209 -2.49 4.27 -12.52
N ARG A 210 -2.23 4.04 -13.82
CA ARG A 210 -3.12 4.47 -14.90
C ARG A 210 -3.73 3.24 -15.54
N VAL A 211 -5.00 2.97 -15.25
CA VAL A 211 -5.75 1.82 -15.79
C VAL A 211 -7.02 2.35 -16.43
N ASP A 212 -7.19 2.15 -17.73
CA ASP A 212 -8.37 2.63 -18.43
C ASP A 212 -9.59 1.73 -18.12
N PRO A 213 -10.81 2.29 -18.05
CA PRO A 213 -12.04 1.49 -17.90
C PRO A 213 -12.12 0.36 -18.93
N GLY A 214 -12.51 -0.86 -18.52
CA GLY A 214 -12.56 -2.01 -19.45
C GLY A 214 -11.24 -2.75 -19.61
N THR A 215 -10.12 -2.22 -19.12
CA THR A 215 -8.79 -2.81 -19.30
C THR A 215 -8.26 -3.43 -18.02
N TYR A 216 -7.29 -4.34 -18.16
CA TYR A 216 -6.71 -5.10 -17.05
C TYR A 216 -5.23 -4.79 -16.82
N LEU A 217 -4.62 -3.91 -17.61
CA LEU A 217 -3.20 -3.62 -17.55
C LEU A 217 -2.99 -2.13 -17.29
N PRO A 218 -2.03 -1.77 -16.43
CA PRO A 218 -1.64 -0.38 -16.28
C PRO A 218 -0.86 0.10 -17.50
N HIS A 219 -0.96 1.40 -17.80
CA HIS A 219 -0.05 2.10 -18.71
C HIS A 219 1.30 2.28 -18.03
N VAL A 220 2.24 1.39 -18.33
CA VAL A 220 3.56 1.33 -17.68
C VAL A 220 4.48 2.51 -17.99
N ASN A 221 4.15 3.30 -19.00
CA ASN A 221 4.87 4.50 -19.42
C ASN A 221 4.22 5.80 -18.93
N GLU A 222 3.12 5.73 -18.17
CA GLU A 222 2.50 6.93 -17.58
C GLU A 222 3.37 7.48 -16.46
N MET A 223 3.54 8.81 -16.44
CA MET A 223 4.44 9.50 -15.51
C MET A 223 3.74 10.62 -14.74
N THR A 224 2.58 11.08 -15.18
CA THR A 224 1.94 12.32 -14.70
C THR A 224 0.42 12.25 -14.55
N ASP A 225 -0.29 11.51 -15.40
CA ASP A 225 -1.76 11.45 -15.46
C ASP A 225 -2.31 10.10 -14.98
N PHE A 226 -1.97 9.76 -13.74
CA PHE A 226 -2.53 8.60 -13.05
C PHE A 226 -4.04 8.79 -12.80
N ASN A 227 -4.79 7.69 -12.65
CA ASN A 227 -6.22 7.72 -12.35
C ASN A 227 -6.63 6.79 -11.19
N MET A 228 -5.70 5.98 -10.68
CA MET A 228 -5.91 5.10 -9.54
C MET A 228 -4.94 5.44 -8.42
N TRP A 229 -5.46 5.88 -7.28
CA TRP A 229 -4.71 6.05 -6.04
C TRP A 229 -5.08 4.94 -5.07
N THR A 230 -4.08 4.22 -4.56
CA THR A 230 -4.30 2.97 -3.85
C THR A 230 -3.49 2.86 -2.58
N TRP A 231 -4.02 2.13 -1.60
CA TRP A 231 -3.26 1.60 -0.48
C TRP A 231 -3.10 0.10 -0.68
N ASN A 232 -1.86 -0.39 -0.75
CA ASN A 232 -1.56 -1.79 -1.06
C ASN A 232 -2.30 -2.33 -2.30
N ALA A 233 -2.32 -1.53 -3.38
CA ALA A 233 -3.03 -1.82 -4.63
C ALA A 233 -4.51 -2.17 -4.42
N ARG A 234 -5.13 -1.53 -3.42
CA ARG A 234 -6.56 -1.56 -3.11
C ARG A 234 -7.13 -0.15 -3.12
N VAL A 235 -8.41 -0.07 -3.45
CA VAL A 235 -9.19 1.15 -3.57
C VAL A 235 -10.46 0.97 -2.76
N PHE A 236 -10.87 1.97 -1.98
CA PHE A 236 -12.14 1.93 -1.26
C PHE A 236 -13.30 1.59 -2.23
N PRO A 237 -14.18 0.62 -1.90
CA PRO A 237 -14.41 -0.01 -0.60
C PRO A 237 -13.63 -1.32 -0.38
N GLY A 238 -12.67 -1.64 -1.25
CA GLY A 238 -11.81 -2.80 -1.13
C GLY A 238 -10.65 -2.66 -0.13
N ILE A 239 -10.43 -1.47 0.43
CA ILE A 239 -9.46 -1.25 1.52
C ILE A 239 -10.12 -1.67 2.83
N ASP A 240 -9.48 -2.56 3.58
CA ASP A 240 -10.00 -3.04 4.86
C ASP A 240 -10.01 -1.92 5.91
N SER A 241 -10.94 -1.98 6.85
CA SER A 241 -10.96 -1.08 8.01
C SER A 241 -9.81 -1.37 8.99
N LEU A 242 -9.49 -0.42 9.86
CA LEU A 242 -8.55 -0.61 10.97
C LEU A 242 -9.32 -0.84 12.28
N PRO A 243 -9.53 -2.10 12.70
CA PRO A 243 -10.20 -2.41 13.97
C PRO A 243 -9.24 -2.19 15.15
N VAL A 244 -9.70 -1.42 16.12
CA VAL A 244 -8.91 -0.93 17.24
C VAL A 244 -9.73 -1.04 18.53
N ARG A 245 -9.08 -1.42 19.64
CA ARG A 245 -9.73 -1.41 20.95
C ARG A 245 -9.60 -0.04 21.58
N LEU A 246 -10.65 0.43 22.27
CA LEU A 246 -10.59 1.66 23.06
C LEU A 246 -9.46 1.58 24.08
N GLY A 247 -8.62 2.61 24.10
CA GLY A 247 -7.45 2.74 24.97
C GLY A 247 -6.15 2.19 24.38
N ASP A 248 -6.19 1.52 23.23
CA ASP A 248 -4.97 1.05 22.56
C ASP A 248 -4.12 2.24 22.11
N LYS A 249 -2.80 2.15 22.32
CA LYS A 249 -1.85 2.98 21.59
C LYS A 249 -1.59 2.36 20.23
N VAL A 250 -1.98 3.04 19.16
CA VAL A 250 -1.91 2.53 17.79
C VAL A 250 -0.79 3.23 17.04
N ARG A 251 0.01 2.45 16.31
CA ARG A 251 0.99 2.96 15.34
C ARG A 251 0.53 2.67 13.92
N VAL A 252 0.71 3.65 13.06
CA VAL A 252 0.41 3.54 11.63
C VAL A 252 1.64 3.93 10.83
N ARG A 253 2.12 3.00 10.01
CA ARG A 253 3.34 3.10 9.20
C ARG A 253 2.96 3.21 7.73
N ILE A 254 3.40 4.29 7.08
CA ILE A 254 2.97 4.62 5.73
C ILE A 254 4.20 4.85 4.86
N GLY A 255 4.38 3.98 3.86
CA GLY A 255 5.32 4.20 2.77
C GLY A 255 4.64 4.85 1.57
N ASN A 256 5.37 5.64 0.79
CA ASN A 256 4.85 6.22 -0.44
C ASN A 256 5.81 5.98 -1.62
N LEU A 257 5.39 5.10 -2.52
CA LEU A 257 6.06 4.83 -3.80
C LEU A 257 5.19 5.24 -4.99
N SER A 258 4.23 6.14 -4.77
CA SER A 258 3.50 6.81 -5.83
C SER A 258 4.28 8.01 -6.38
N MET A 259 3.78 8.62 -7.44
CA MET A 259 4.40 9.79 -8.09
C MET A 259 3.99 11.14 -7.49
N THR A 260 3.31 11.15 -6.33
CA THR A 260 2.90 12.39 -5.66
C THR A 260 2.86 12.23 -4.14
N ASN A 261 2.94 13.35 -3.40
CA ASN A 261 2.78 13.34 -1.95
C ASN A 261 1.31 13.09 -1.54
N HIS A 262 1.09 12.58 -0.34
CA HIS A 262 -0.25 12.31 0.19
C HIS A 262 -0.42 12.91 1.59
N PRO A 263 -1.29 13.92 1.78
CA PRO A 263 -1.68 14.38 3.10
C PRO A 263 -2.66 13.38 3.71
N ILE A 264 -2.20 12.55 4.65
CA ILE A 264 -3.03 11.52 5.29
C ILE A 264 -3.68 12.07 6.55
N HIS A 265 -5.01 12.04 6.61
CA HIS A 265 -5.83 12.61 7.67
C HIS A 265 -6.62 11.53 8.42
N LEU A 266 -6.59 11.59 9.75
CA LEU A 266 -7.41 10.77 10.64
C LEU A 266 -8.44 11.65 11.36
N HIS A 267 -9.72 11.29 11.24
CA HIS A 267 -10.80 12.00 11.91
C HIS A 267 -10.84 11.67 13.41
N GLY A 268 -11.38 12.59 14.20
CA GLY A 268 -11.70 12.37 15.63
C GLY A 268 -10.49 12.30 16.58
N HIS A 269 -9.26 12.43 16.08
CA HIS A 269 -8.04 12.26 16.86
C HIS A 269 -6.95 13.26 16.44
N SER A 270 -6.07 13.58 17.38
CA SER A 270 -4.74 14.11 17.09
C SER A 270 -3.70 13.03 17.33
N PHE A 271 -2.62 13.03 16.56
CA PHE A 271 -1.52 12.08 16.66
C PHE A 271 -0.17 12.80 16.57
N ALA A 272 0.92 12.11 16.85
CA ALA A 272 2.26 12.66 16.68
C ALA A 272 3.05 11.82 15.68
N VAL A 273 3.76 12.47 14.75
CA VAL A 273 4.70 11.76 13.87
C VAL A 273 5.89 11.31 14.69
N THR A 274 6.10 10.00 14.79
CA THR A 274 7.09 9.39 15.68
C THR A 274 8.33 8.87 14.96
N CYS A 275 8.25 8.62 13.65
CA CYS A 275 9.35 8.08 12.86
C CYS A 275 9.28 8.55 11.40
N THR A 276 10.44 8.72 10.77
CA THR A 276 10.58 8.86 9.31
C THR A 276 11.46 7.73 8.77
N ASP A 277 11.66 7.69 7.46
CA ASP A 277 12.71 6.92 6.77
C ASP A 277 14.12 7.07 7.38
N GLY A 278 14.41 8.23 7.98
CA GLY A 278 15.64 8.51 8.73
C GLY A 278 15.74 7.78 10.06
N GLY A 279 14.61 7.39 10.66
CA GLY A 279 14.51 6.73 11.96
C GLY A 279 13.59 7.48 12.94
N TRP A 280 13.70 7.12 14.21
CA TRP A 280 12.84 7.61 15.28
C TRP A 280 13.07 9.10 15.59
N ILE A 281 11.99 9.90 15.61
CA ILE A 281 12.02 11.32 15.98
C ILE A 281 12.03 11.43 17.52
N PRO A 282 13.00 12.11 18.16
CA PRO A 282 13.00 12.33 19.61
C PRO A 282 11.67 12.92 20.10
N GLU A 283 11.17 12.50 21.26
CA GLU A 283 9.85 12.92 21.77
C GLU A 283 9.70 14.45 21.85
N SER A 284 10.78 15.15 22.20
CA SER A 284 10.83 16.63 22.25
C SER A 284 10.70 17.32 20.89
N ALA A 285 10.84 16.59 19.78
CA ALA A 285 10.75 17.09 18.41
C ALA A 285 9.51 16.57 17.67
N GLN A 286 8.65 15.79 18.33
CA GLN A 286 7.41 15.30 17.73
C GLN A 286 6.36 16.41 17.76
N ILE A 287 5.66 16.56 16.64
CA ILE A 287 4.66 17.62 16.46
C ILE A 287 3.28 16.96 16.44
N PRO A 288 2.31 17.47 17.25
CA PRO A 288 0.94 17.01 17.18
C PRO A 288 0.29 17.47 15.87
N GLU A 289 -0.36 16.55 15.19
CA GLU A 289 -1.01 16.73 13.89
C GLU A 289 -2.36 16.04 13.89
N THR A 290 -3.23 16.42 12.95
CA THR A 290 -4.38 15.60 12.53
C THR A 290 -4.20 15.08 11.11
N THR A 291 -3.24 15.64 10.39
CA THR A 291 -2.92 15.33 9.00
C THR A 291 -1.41 15.36 8.82
N THR A 292 -0.80 14.30 8.32
CA THR A 292 0.63 14.28 7.98
C THR A 292 0.82 14.13 6.48
N ASP A 293 1.68 14.96 5.90
CA ASP A 293 2.11 14.75 4.52
C ASP A 293 3.11 13.59 4.45
N VAL A 294 2.91 12.69 3.48
CA VAL A 294 3.81 11.58 3.18
C VAL A 294 4.46 11.83 1.81
N PRO A 295 5.72 12.31 1.77
CA PRO A 295 6.42 12.61 0.53
C PRO A 295 6.70 11.37 -0.33
N VAL A 296 6.94 11.56 -1.62
CA VAL A 296 7.37 10.49 -2.54
C VAL A 296 8.71 9.92 -2.09
N GLY A 297 8.84 8.59 -2.10
CA GLY A 297 10.04 7.88 -1.68
C GLY A 297 10.28 7.93 -0.16
N ALA A 298 9.34 8.45 0.62
CA ALA A 298 9.51 8.59 2.06
C ALA A 298 8.59 7.67 2.84
N VAL A 299 8.97 7.46 4.11
CA VAL A 299 8.12 6.85 5.12
C VAL A 299 7.70 7.89 6.16
N ARG A 300 6.45 7.80 6.61
CA ARG A 300 5.95 8.47 7.81
C ARG A 300 5.28 7.48 8.72
N VAL A 301 5.55 7.61 10.01
CA VAL A 301 4.91 6.81 11.05
C VAL A 301 4.37 7.75 12.10
N PHE A 302 3.12 7.54 12.50
CA PHE A 302 2.54 8.24 13.63
C PHE A 302 1.99 7.27 14.67
N ASP A 303 1.99 7.73 15.92
CA ASP A 303 1.36 7.04 17.04
C ASP A 303 0.12 7.85 17.47
N VAL A 304 -1.00 7.18 17.71
CA VAL A 304 -2.26 7.76 18.16
C VAL A 304 -2.80 6.96 19.36
N LEU A 305 -3.37 7.66 20.34
CA LEU A 305 -4.14 7.02 21.40
C LEU A 305 -5.59 6.89 20.93
N ALA A 306 -6.12 5.67 20.93
CA ALA A 306 -7.50 5.42 20.55
C ALA A 306 -8.45 5.68 21.74
N ASP A 307 -8.65 6.94 22.11
CA ASP A 307 -9.45 7.35 23.27
C ASP A 307 -10.88 7.83 22.91
N ASN A 308 -11.22 7.86 21.62
CA ASN A 308 -12.50 8.34 21.14
C ASN A 308 -13.24 7.23 20.32
N PRO A 309 -14.18 6.48 20.93
CA PRO A 309 -14.83 5.35 20.26
C PRO A 309 -15.71 5.83 19.09
N GLY A 310 -15.68 5.10 17.97
CA GLY A 310 -16.41 5.51 16.77
C GLY A 310 -15.98 4.78 15.50
N ASP A 311 -16.64 5.14 14.40
CA ASP A 311 -16.20 4.87 13.03
C ASP A 311 -15.61 6.17 12.48
N TRP A 312 -14.28 6.25 12.43
CA TRP A 312 -13.56 7.47 12.04
C TRP A 312 -12.94 7.32 10.66
N ALA A 313 -13.26 8.25 9.75
CA ALA A 313 -12.68 8.27 8.42
C ALA A 313 -11.14 8.45 8.50
N PHE A 314 -10.44 7.69 7.67
CA PHE A 314 -8.99 7.72 7.54
C PHE A 314 -8.63 7.71 6.06
N HIS A 315 -8.08 8.82 5.55
CA HIS A 315 -8.00 9.01 4.11
C HIS A 315 -6.90 10.00 3.68
N CYS A 316 -6.56 9.98 2.38
CA CYS A 316 -5.79 11.04 1.75
C CYS A 316 -6.66 12.30 1.61
N HIS A 317 -6.11 13.48 1.90
CA HIS A 317 -6.87 14.75 1.90
C HIS A 317 -6.78 15.50 0.56
N LYS A 318 -6.29 14.85 -0.49
CA LYS A 318 -6.46 15.32 -1.87
C LYS A 318 -7.76 14.74 -2.41
N SER A 319 -8.76 15.57 -2.66
CA SER A 319 -10.10 15.10 -3.09
C SER A 319 -10.01 14.21 -4.32
N HIS A 320 -9.10 14.52 -5.23
CA HIS A 320 -8.82 13.70 -6.40
C HIS A 320 -8.45 12.24 -6.06
N HIS A 321 -7.61 12.05 -5.04
CA HIS A 321 -7.15 10.73 -4.60
C HIS A 321 -8.22 9.96 -3.82
N THR A 322 -9.25 10.65 -3.31
CA THR A 322 -10.42 10.04 -2.68
C THR A 322 -11.62 9.95 -3.62
N MET A 323 -11.44 10.18 -4.92
CA MET A 323 -12.52 10.10 -5.90
C MET A 323 -12.19 9.16 -7.07
N ASN A 324 -10.92 8.78 -7.29
CA ASN A 324 -10.40 7.88 -8.34
C ASN A 324 -11.18 7.92 -9.66
N ALA A 325 -12.24 7.10 -9.77
CA ALA A 325 -13.08 6.88 -10.94
C ALA A 325 -13.73 8.16 -11.52
N MET A 326 -13.65 9.30 -10.84
CA MET A 326 -14.14 10.58 -11.35
C MET A 326 -13.18 11.14 -12.42
N GLY A 327 -13.60 11.08 -13.68
CA GLY A 327 -12.80 11.53 -14.83
C GLY A 327 -12.47 13.03 -14.84
N HIS A 328 -11.33 13.38 -15.44
CA HIS A 328 -10.79 14.75 -15.45
C HIS A 328 -11.40 15.64 -16.56
N ASP A 329 -12.00 15.02 -17.58
CA ASP A 329 -12.41 15.70 -18.81
C ASP A 329 -13.91 16.06 -18.87
N VAL A 330 -14.63 15.90 -17.76
CA VAL A 330 -16.05 16.23 -17.69
C VAL A 330 -16.21 17.75 -17.57
N ARG A 331 -16.96 18.36 -18.51
CA ARG A 331 -17.24 19.80 -18.46
C ARG A 331 -18.06 20.15 -17.22
N ASN A 332 -17.83 21.33 -16.65
CA ASN A 332 -18.65 21.84 -15.56
C ASN A 332 -20.07 22.15 -16.04
N LEU A 333 -21.06 21.48 -15.43
CA LEU A 333 -22.48 21.64 -15.74
C LEU A 333 -23.27 22.34 -14.62
N ILE A 334 -22.61 22.79 -13.55
CA ILE A 334 -23.26 23.45 -12.41
C ILE A 334 -23.99 24.70 -12.88
N GLY A 335 -25.29 24.79 -12.57
CA GLY A 335 -26.16 25.89 -12.97
C GLY A 335 -26.67 25.81 -14.42
N VAL A 336 -26.27 24.81 -15.21
CA VAL A 336 -26.89 24.51 -16.50
C VAL A 336 -28.29 23.95 -16.26
N SER A 337 -29.28 24.46 -16.98
CA SER A 337 -30.66 23.97 -16.91
C SER A 337 -30.72 22.46 -17.16
N ARG A 338 -31.15 21.70 -16.15
CA ARG A 338 -31.29 20.24 -16.23
C ARG A 338 -32.23 19.82 -17.36
N LYS A 339 -33.28 20.60 -17.62
CA LYS A 339 -34.25 20.36 -18.70
C LYS A 339 -33.60 20.53 -20.07
N ASP A 340 -32.80 21.58 -20.26
CA ASP A 340 -32.15 21.84 -21.54
C ASP A 340 -31.00 20.86 -21.78
N LEU A 341 -30.28 20.50 -20.71
CA LEU A 341 -29.26 19.46 -20.74
C LEU A 341 -29.88 18.09 -21.10
N ALA A 342 -30.96 17.67 -20.43
CA ALA A 342 -31.64 16.42 -20.74
C ALA A 342 -32.18 16.39 -22.18
N LYS A 343 -32.70 17.51 -22.68
CA LYS A 343 -33.15 17.63 -24.07
C LYS A 343 -31.99 17.53 -25.07
N ALA A 344 -30.83 18.08 -24.75
CA ALA A 344 -29.64 18.00 -25.59
C ALA A 344 -29.00 16.60 -25.56
N VAL A 345 -28.86 16.01 -24.36
CA VAL A 345 -28.31 14.66 -24.16
C VAL A 345 -29.22 13.62 -24.80
N GLY A 346 -30.54 13.66 -24.57
CA GLY A 346 -31.48 12.69 -25.14
C GLY A 346 -31.55 12.70 -26.67
N LYS A 347 -31.08 13.76 -27.35
CA LYS A 347 -30.92 13.78 -28.82
C LYS A 347 -29.68 13.02 -29.31
N LEU A 348 -28.63 12.94 -28.48
CA LEU A 348 -27.34 12.37 -28.83
C LEU A 348 -27.17 10.95 -28.27
N ALA A 349 -27.68 10.72 -27.06
CA ALA A 349 -27.66 9.46 -26.33
C ALA A 349 -29.04 9.29 -25.67
N PRO A 350 -29.97 8.56 -26.31
CA PRO A 350 -31.34 8.36 -25.81
C PRO A 350 -31.40 7.79 -24.39
N ASP A 351 -30.39 7.00 -24.01
CA ASP A 351 -30.26 6.38 -22.68
C ASP A 351 -29.37 7.20 -21.71
N GLY A 352 -28.90 8.38 -22.13
CA GLY A 352 -27.99 9.22 -21.35
C GLY A 352 -28.70 10.02 -20.25
N MET A 353 -28.21 9.92 -19.02
CA MET A 353 -28.74 10.68 -17.87
C MET A 353 -28.07 12.05 -17.74
N ALA A 354 -28.88 13.11 -17.57
CA ALA A 354 -28.40 14.46 -17.29
C ALA A 354 -28.00 14.62 -15.82
N MET A 355 -26.70 14.58 -15.56
CA MET A 355 -26.07 14.71 -14.24
C MET A 355 -25.32 16.06 -14.08
N GLY A 356 -25.01 16.45 -12.84
CA GLY A 356 -24.10 17.57 -12.56
C GLY A 356 -24.67 18.98 -12.49
N SER A 357 -25.95 19.19 -12.83
CA SER A 357 -26.56 20.54 -12.80
C SER A 357 -26.71 21.17 -11.41
N THR A 358 -26.84 20.34 -10.37
CA THR A 358 -27.06 20.75 -8.96
C THR A 358 -26.09 20.04 -7.99
N GLY A 359 -24.95 19.56 -8.50
CA GLY A 359 -24.00 18.70 -7.79
C GLY A 359 -23.77 17.35 -8.48
N MET A 360 -22.72 16.64 -8.06
CA MET A 360 -22.31 15.33 -8.62
C MET A 360 -22.58 14.15 -7.67
N ALA A 361 -23.31 14.38 -6.57
CA ALA A 361 -23.78 13.34 -5.67
C ALA A 361 -24.63 12.33 -6.47
N MET A 362 -24.20 11.07 -6.50
CA MET A 362 -24.86 10.00 -7.25
C MET A 362 -25.88 9.24 -6.40
N GLY A 363 -25.86 9.40 -5.07
CA GLY A 363 -26.74 8.64 -4.18
C GLY A 363 -26.65 7.13 -4.45
N ASN A 364 -27.80 6.48 -4.63
CA ASN A 364 -27.89 5.05 -4.97
C ASN A 364 -28.03 4.78 -6.49
N MET A 365 -27.69 5.76 -7.36
CA MET A 365 -27.82 5.57 -8.81
C MET A 365 -26.64 4.80 -9.38
N GLU A 366 -26.88 3.58 -9.83
CA GLU A 366 -25.91 2.80 -10.60
C GLU A 366 -25.97 3.19 -12.09
N MET A 367 -24.83 3.57 -12.64
CA MET A 367 -24.67 3.83 -14.07
C MET A 367 -24.05 2.58 -14.72
N PRO A 368 -24.53 2.17 -15.91
CA PRO A 368 -23.83 1.16 -16.70
C PRO A 368 -22.39 1.63 -16.99
N ALA A 369 -21.40 0.85 -16.58
CA ALA A 369 -19.98 1.06 -16.88
C ALA A 369 -19.45 -0.16 -17.64
N PRO A 370 -18.33 -0.02 -18.40
CA PRO A 370 -17.64 -1.19 -18.94
C PRO A 370 -17.27 -2.16 -17.83
N ASP A 371 -17.23 -3.45 -18.14
CA ASP A 371 -16.69 -4.48 -17.24
C ASP A 371 -15.31 -4.06 -16.73
N ASN A 372 -14.91 -4.50 -15.54
CA ASN A 372 -13.59 -4.19 -14.98
C ASN A 372 -13.31 -2.68 -14.79
N THR A 373 -14.31 -1.94 -14.30
CA THR A 373 -14.22 -0.52 -13.98
C THR A 373 -14.56 -0.31 -12.50
N LEU A 374 -13.86 0.59 -11.82
CA LEU A 374 -14.25 0.97 -10.45
C LEU A 374 -15.69 1.50 -10.45
N PRO A 375 -16.52 1.09 -9.48
CA PRO A 375 -17.79 1.76 -9.29
C PRO A 375 -17.56 3.24 -8.95
N MET A 376 -18.46 4.12 -9.38
CA MET A 376 -18.39 5.55 -9.01
C MET A 376 -18.95 5.73 -7.60
N MET A 377 -18.38 6.66 -6.81
CA MET A 377 -18.88 7.04 -5.47
C MET A 377 -19.08 5.83 -4.54
N THR A 378 -18.00 5.09 -4.30
CA THR A 378 -18.09 3.75 -3.72
C THR A 378 -18.36 3.71 -2.22
N GLY A 379 -18.83 2.55 -1.75
CA GLY A 379 -19.01 2.24 -0.34
C GLY A 379 -20.24 2.87 0.32
N THR A 380 -20.75 2.19 1.34
CA THR A 380 -21.93 2.59 2.10
C THR A 380 -21.63 2.57 3.59
N GLY A 381 -22.23 3.50 4.31
CA GLY A 381 -22.23 3.58 5.76
C GLY A 381 -23.65 3.49 6.31
N GLN A 382 -23.78 3.70 7.63
CA GLN A 382 -25.07 3.60 8.33
C GLN A 382 -26.13 4.61 7.85
N PHE A 383 -25.72 5.67 7.16
CA PHE A 383 -26.59 6.74 6.66
C PHE A 383 -26.69 6.79 5.13
N GLY A 384 -26.21 5.76 4.42
CA GLY A 384 -26.21 5.69 2.96
C GLY A 384 -24.81 5.77 2.34
N PRO A 385 -24.70 6.19 1.07
CA PRO A 385 -23.42 6.29 0.36
C PRO A 385 -22.43 7.21 1.08
N ILE A 386 -21.15 6.78 1.15
CA ILE A 386 -20.08 7.58 1.75
C ILE A 386 -19.57 8.65 0.78
N GLU A 387 -19.85 8.49 -0.51
CA GLU A 387 -19.47 9.47 -1.55
C GLU A 387 -17.95 9.68 -1.65
N MET A 388 -17.18 8.65 -1.31
CA MET A 388 -15.72 8.61 -1.41
C MET A 388 -15.30 7.34 -2.17
N GLY A 389 -14.12 7.37 -2.78
CA GLY A 389 -13.45 6.24 -3.38
C GLY A 389 -11.94 6.34 -3.12
N GLY A 390 -11.13 5.54 -3.80
CA GLY A 390 -9.66 5.68 -3.74
C GLY A 390 -9.04 5.42 -2.38
N MET A 391 -8.17 6.34 -1.94
CA MET A 391 -7.39 6.27 -0.70
C MET A 391 -8.24 6.65 0.53
N PHE A 392 -9.20 5.79 0.87
CA PHE A 392 -10.11 5.97 2.01
C PHE A 392 -10.32 4.64 2.74
N THR A 393 -10.40 4.69 4.07
CA THR A 393 -10.91 3.61 4.91
C THR A 393 -11.45 4.19 6.23
N VAL A 394 -11.81 3.31 7.17
CA VAL A 394 -12.33 3.67 8.48
C VAL A 394 -11.47 3.04 9.57
N MET A 395 -11.05 3.83 10.55
CA MET A 395 -10.57 3.33 11.84
C MET A 395 -11.78 3.08 12.75
N LYS A 396 -11.99 1.82 13.14
CA LYS A 396 -13.14 1.38 13.94
C LYS A 396 -12.71 1.10 15.37
N ILE A 397 -13.04 2.01 16.28
CA ILE A 397 -12.63 1.93 17.69
C ILE A 397 -13.78 1.38 18.53
N ARG A 398 -13.53 0.33 19.33
CA ARG A 398 -14.55 -0.37 20.13
C ARG A 398 -14.06 -0.71 21.54
N GLU A 399 -14.95 -0.60 22.52
CA GLU A 399 -14.65 -0.93 23.92
C GLU A 399 -14.48 -2.44 24.14
N ASP A 400 -15.26 -3.24 23.43
CA ASP A 400 -15.41 -4.69 23.59
C ASP A 400 -14.52 -5.52 22.66
N LEU A 401 -13.65 -4.88 21.87
CA LEU A 401 -12.70 -5.58 21.02
C LEU A 401 -11.57 -6.19 21.85
N ALA A 402 -11.26 -7.47 21.66
CA ALA A 402 -10.15 -8.12 22.33
C ALA A 402 -8.79 -7.60 21.81
N ARG A 403 -7.73 -7.69 22.63
CA ARG A 403 -6.41 -7.06 22.36
C ARG A 403 -5.77 -7.47 21.03
N ASP A 404 -5.97 -8.71 20.59
CA ASP A 404 -5.42 -9.25 19.34
C ASP A 404 -6.52 -9.64 18.33
N ASP A 405 -7.72 -9.05 18.48
CA ASP A 405 -8.80 -9.23 17.51
C ASP A 405 -8.71 -8.14 16.42
N TYR A 406 -8.55 -8.59 15.18
CA TYR A 406 -8.44 -7.75 13.97
C TYR A 406 -9.62 -7.95 13.00
N ARG A 407 -10.71 -8.57 13.47
CA ARG A 407 -11.92 -8.70 12.66
C ARG A 407 -12.66 -7.37 12.63
N ASP A 408 -13.40 -7.11 11.54
CA ASP A 408 -14.29 -5.96 11.47
C ASP A 408 -15.37 -6.08 12.57
N PRO A 409 -15.46 -5.15 13.53
CA PRO A 409 -16.46 -5.19 14.59
C PRO A 409 -17.86 -4.77 14.15
N GLY A 410 -18.07 -4.51 12.84
CA GLY A 410 -19.33 -4.00 12.31
C GLY A 410 -19.52 -2.51 12.58
N PRO A 411 -20.72 -1.95 12.30
CA PRO A 411 -20.98 -0.52 12.43
C PRO A 411 -20.99 -0.01 13.88
N TYR A 412 -20.54 1.22 14.10
CA TYR A 412 -20.55 1.84 15.43
C TYR A 412 -21.96 2.19 15.90
N LYS A 413 -22.30 1.86 17.15
CA LYS A 413 -23.59 2.23 17.75
C LYS A 413 -23.51 3.63 18.34
N PHE A 414 -24.05 4.61 17.64
CA PHE A 414 -24.06 6.00 18.10
C PHE A 414 -24.85 6.16 19.41
N PRO A 415 -24.27 6.81 20.45
CA PRO A 415 -25.02 7.19 21.63
C PRO A 415 -26.21 8.12 21.31
N ARG A 416 -27.22 8.11 22.18
CA ARG A 416 -28.40 8.97 22.00
C ARG A 416 -27.97 10.44 21.99
N GLY A 417 -28.37 11.16 20.94
CA GLY A 417 -28.11 12.60 20.80
C GLY A 417 -26.75 12.96 20.20
N THR A 418 -25.94 11.99 19.77
CA THR A 418 -24.64 12.25 19.12
C THR A 418 -24.69 12.14 17.59
N VAL A 419 -25.88 12.06 17.02
CA VAL A 419 -26.12 12.08 15.57
C VAL A 419 -26.78 13.40 15.23
N ALA A 420 -26.28 14.07 14.20
CA ALA A 420 -26.89 15.29 13.67
C ALA A 420 -28.34 15.01 13.26
N TYR A 421 -29.24 15.95 13.53
CA TYR A 421 -30.66 15.82 13.23
C TYR A 421 -31.16 17.04 12.47
N GLU A 422 -32.18 16.82 11.64
CA GLU A 422 -32.85 17.89 10.91
C GLU A 422 -33.60 18.80 11.89
N VAL A 423 -33.40 20.11 11.77
CA VAL A 423 -34.20 21.12 12.48
C VAL A 423 -35.25 21.65 11.51
N ALA A 424 -36.51 21.62 11.92
CA ALA A 424 -37.59 22.20 11.14
C ALA A 424 -37.42 23.72 11.07
N ALA A 425 -36.87 24.22 9.97
CA ALA A 425 -36.68 25.63 9.67
C ALA A 425 -37.45 26.00 8.39
N PRO A 426 -37.99 27.24 8.29
CA PRO A 426 -38.58 27.72 7.05
C PRO A 426 -37.56 27.65 5.91
N ALA A 427 -37.98 27.19 4.73
CA ALA A 427 -37.12 27.19 3.55
C ALA A 427 -36.73 28.64 3.22
N ILE A 428 -35.44 28.96 3.35
CA ILE A 428 -34.90 30.25 2.92
C ILE A 428 -34.65 30.11 1.42
N GLU A 429 -35.39 30.85 0.59
CA GLU A 429 -35.01 30.99 -0.82
C GLU A 429 -33.67 31.71 -0.89
N PRO A 430 -32.62 31.12 -1.49
CA PRO A 430 -31.34 31.78 -1.61
C PRO A 430 -31.53 33.05 -2.44
N ALA A 431 -31.09 34.19 -1.89
CA ALA A 431 -31.16 35.47 -2.57
C ALA A 431 -30.40 35.37 -3.91
N ARG A 432 -31.12 35.32 -5.03
CA ARG A 432 -30.51 35.39 -6.35
C ARG A 432 -29.88 36.77 -6.50
N GLN A 433 -28.56 36.83 -6.64
CA GLN A 433 -27.92 38.05 -7.13
C GLN A 433 -28.56 38.39 -8.48
N LYS A 434 -29.15 39.57 -8.60
CA LYS A 434 -29.55 40.10 -9.91
C LYS A 434 -28.28 40.15 -10.76
N PRO A 435 -28.28 39.63 -12.00
CA PRO A 435 -27.12 39.72 -12.88
C PRO A 435 -26.68 41.18 -12.93
N GLY A 436 -25.43 41.46 -12.57
CA GLY A 436 -24.83 42.77 -12.79
C GLY A 436 -24.98 43.12 -14.27
N ALA A 437 -25.30 44.38 -14.58
CA ALA A 437 -25.36 44.84 -15.96
C ALA A 437 -24.07 44.43 -16.70
N PRO A 438 -24.16 43.90 -17.92
CA PRO A 438 -22.97 43.46 -18.65
C PRO A 438 -21.96 44.60 -18.71
N MET A 439 -20.71 44.33 -18.30
CA MET A 439 -19.61 45.26 -18.51
C MET A 439 -19.57 45.58 -20.00
N LYS A 440 -19.89 46.83 -20.36
CA LYS A 440 -19.74 47.32 -21.72
C LYS A 440 -18.28 47.13 -22.09
N ASN A 441 -18.03 46.33 -23.13
CA ASN A 441 -16.72 46.17 -23.76
C ASN A 441 -16.05 47.54 -23.89
N MET A 442 -14.97 47.74 -23.14
CA MET A 442 -14.05 48.83 -23.39
C MET A 442 -13.39 48.50 -24.73
N LYS A 443 -13.78 49.21 -25.79
CA LYS A 443 -13.08 49.15 -27.06
C LYS A 443 -11.62 49.54 -26.81
N MET A 444 -10.68 48.63 -27.08
CA MET A 444 -9.31 49.03 -27.43
C MET A 444 -9.30 49.63 -28.82
#